data_AF-A0AAV5SB24-F1
#
_entry.id   AF-A0AAV5SB24-F1
#
_cell.length_a   1.000
_cell.length_b   1.000
_cell.length_c   1.000
_cell.angle_alpha   90.00
_cell.angle_beta   90.00
_cell.angle_gamma   90.00
#
_symmetry.space_group_name_H-M   'P 1'
#
loop_
_entity.id
_entity.type
_entity.pdbx_description
1 polymer ?
#
loop_
_entity_poly.entity_id
_entity_poly.type
_entity_poly.pdbx_seq_one_letter_code
_entity_poly.pdbx_strand_id
1 'polypeptide(L)'
;MPTGSPQIVEDACKYLIVYPFLPLTISKGCALLLYIISIVVWMSRQWSFSSSSIVTISPIFDLISIALLLVTLWFTLQKFFWRKLEMGLNVFGLLLCIFTTFLLLINHPSSFSIYDNILFNHILLTASWSFNIIWSTFHTTDTVSKLLIPGWGEATEEQEIEALEMHF
;
A
#
# COMPACT_ATOMS: atom_id res chain seq x y z
N MET A 1 25.09 19.65 -26.43
CA MET A 1 24.69 18.69 -25.37
C MET A 1 23.51 19.31 -24.64
N PRO A 2 22.28 18.78 -24.76
CA PRO A 2 21.16 19.34 -24.03
C PRO A 2 21.31 18.92 -22.57
N THR A 3 21.55 19.89 -21.71
CA THR A 3 21.49 19.77 -20.26
C THR A 3 20.02 19.60 -19.88
N GLY A 4 19.60 18.37 -19.59
CA GLY A 4 18.25 18.08 -19.07
C GLY A 4 18.02 18.91 -17.81
N SER A 5 17.06 19.83 -17.89
CA SER A 5 16.92 20.94 -16.96
C SER A 5 16.26 20.52 -15.63
N PRO A 6 16.65 21.15 -14.50
CA PRO A 6 16.05 20.95 -13.18
C PRO A 6 14.53 21.22 -13.11
N GLN A 7 13.99 21.92 -14.12
CA GLN A 7 12.57 22.25 -14.25
C GLN A 7 11.69 21.01 -14.46
N ILE A 8 12.17 19.99 -15.16
CA ILE A 8 11.42 18.73 -15.37
C ILE A 8 11.23 17.98 -14.05
N VAL A 9 12.23 18.03 -13.16
CA VAL A 9 12.17 17.41 -11.83
C VAL A 9 11.21 18.19 -10.94
N GLU A 10 11.23 19.52 -11.01
CA GLU A 10 10.33 20.40 -10.25
C GLU A 10 8.86 20.21 -10.66
N ASP A 11 8.59 20.13 -11.96
CA ASP A 11 7.25 19.87 -12.50
C ASP A 11 6.78 18.44 -12.22
N ALA A 12 7.64 17.43 -12.30
CA ALA A 12 7.32 16.05 -11.93
C ALA A 12 6.99 15.92 -10.43
N CYS A 13 7.74 16.60 -9.57
CA CYS A 13 7.44 16.70 -8.14
C CYS A 13 6.08 17.40 -7.92
N LYS A 14 5.78 18.45 -8.68
CA LYS A 14 4.47 19.11 -8.66
C LYS A 14 3.36 18.13 -9.04
N TYR A 15 3.50 17.33 -10.08
CA TYR A 15 2.51 16.31 -10.45
C TYR A 15 2.33 15.23 -9.37
N LEU A 16 3.41 14.80 -8.71
CA LEU A 16 3.39 13.87 -7.57
C LEU A 16 2.70 14.46 -6.33
N ILE A 17 2.82 15.77 -6.13
CA ILE A 17 2.19 16.52 -5.03
C ILE A 17 0.73 16.86 -5.35
N VAL A 18 0.42 17.17 -6.61
CA VAL A 18 -0.93 17.47 -7.12
C VAL A 18 -1.79 16.21 -7.23
N TYR A 19 -1.17 15.03 -7.39
CA TYR A 19 -1.85 13.73 -7.37
C TYR A 19 -1.47 12.90 -6.13
N PRO A 20 -2.07 13.17 -4.96
CA PRO A 20 -1.71 12.49 -3.71
C PRO A 20 -1.97 10.97 -3.75
N PHE A 21 -2.75 10.50 -4.74
CA PHE A 21 -3.06 9.08 -4.97
C PHE A 21 -1.94 8.30 -5.65
N LEU A 22 -1.04 8.96 -6.41
CA LEU A 22 0.02 8.25 -7.14
C LEU A 22 1.06 7.63 -6.17
N PRO A 23 1.61 8.36 -5.18
CA PRO A 23 2.49 7.78 -4.17
C PRO A 23 1.84 6.63 -3.38
N LEU A 24 0.55 6.78 -3.02
CA LEU A 24 -0.20 5.73 -2.34
C LEU A 24 -0.36 4.48 -3.20
N THR A 25 -0.67 4.66 -4.49
CA THR A 25 -0.81 3.55 -5.44
C THR A 25 0.50 2.80 -5.62
N ILE A 26 1.61 3.53 -5.78
CA ILE A 26 2.95 2.94 -5.92
C ILE A 26 3.33 2.20 -4.63
N SER A 27 3.18 2.83 -3.46
CA SER A 27 3.50 2.22 -2.16
C SER A 27 2.71 0.93 -1.94
N LYS A 28 1.39 0.96 -2.18
CA LYS A 28 0.52 -0.22 -2.05
C LYS A 28 0.83 -1.30 -3.07
N GLY A 29 1.18 -0.94 -4.30
CA GLY A 29 1.65 -1.89 -5.32
C GLY A 29 2.95 -2.58 -4.88
N CYS A 30 3.91 -1.83 -4.35
CA CYS A 30 5.15 -2.38 -3.79
C CYS A 30 4.88 -3.30 -2.60
N ALA A 31 4.01 -2.91 -1.66
CA ALA A 31 3.61 -3.77 -0.54
C ALA A 31 2.95 -5.07 -1.01
N LEU A 32 2.13 -5.01 -2.06
CA LEU A 32 1.48 -6.19 -2.62
C LEU A 32 2.52 -7.17 -3.18
N LEU A 33 3.52 -6.67 -3.90
CA LEU A 33 4.64 -7.49 -4.41
C LEU A 33 5.42 -8.13 -3.27
N LEU A 34 5.73 -7.38 -2.20
CA LEU A 34 6.42 -7.91 -1.02
C LEU A 34 5.62 -9.02 -0.33
N TYR A 35 4.30 -8.85 -0.19
CA TYR A 35 3.43 -9.89 0.36
C TYR A 35 3.39 -11.13 -0.55
N ILE A 36 3.29 -10.96 -1.87
CA ILE A 36 3.33 -12.09 -2.82
C ILE A 36 4.65 -12.86 -2.68
N ILE A 37 5.79 -12.16 -2.60
CA ILE A 37 7.10 -12.79 -2.39
C ILE A 37 7.10 -13.57 -1.06
N SER A 38 6.60 -12.97 0.03
CA SER A 38 6.50 -13.66 1.33
C SER A 38 5.63 -14.92 1.23
N ILE A 39 4.47 -14.88 0.58
CA ILE A 39 3.60 -16.05 0.37
C ILE A 39 4.27 -17.13 -0.48
N VAL A 40 4.97 -16.77 -1.55
CA VAL A 40 5.71 -17.74 -2.38
C VAL A 40 6.79 -18.43 -1.54
N VAL A 41 7.50 -17.67 -0.70
CA VAL A 41 8.49 -18.22 0.23
C VAL A 41 7.83 -19.16 1.24
N TRP A 42 6.68 -18.78 1.81
CA TRP A 42 5.88 -19.67 2.65
C TRP A 42 5.52 -20.96 1.90
N MET A 43 4.97 -20.89 0.69
CA MET A 43 4.56 -22.07 -0.09
C MET A 43 5.72 -22.98 -0.53
N SER A 44 6.93 -22.43 -0.69
CA SER A 44 8.10 -23.20 -1.14
C SER A 44 8.57 -24.27 -0.15
N ARG A 45 8.09 -24.23 1.11
CA ARG A 45 8.41 -25.23 2.13
C ARG A 45 7.34 -26.29 2.28
N GLN A 46 7.78 -27.56 2.37
CA GLN A 46 7.01 -28.62 3.01
C GLN A 46 7.03 -28.37 4.52
N TRP A 47 6.11 -27.54 5.01
CA TRP A 47 5.92 -27.32 6.44
C TRP A 47 5.56 -28.65 7.09
N SER A 48 6.48 -29.23 7.83
CA SER A 48 6.10 -30.32 8.72
C SER A 48 5.25 -29.72 9.82
N PHE A 49 4.05 -30.25 10.06
CA PHE A 49 3.15 -29.84 11.16
C PHE A 49 3.78 -29.96 12.57
N SER A 50 5.07 -30.33 12.66
CA SER A 50 5.92 -30.32 13.84
C SER A 50 6.53 -28.94 14.15
N SER A 51 6.53 -27.97 13.23
CA SER A 51 6.91 -26.59 13.55
C SER A 51 5.85 -25.94 14.44
N SER A 52 6.28 -25.11 15.40
CA SER A 52 5.40 -24.44 16.37
C SER A 52 4.18 -23.84 15.67
N SER A 53 2.97 -24.13 16.17
CA SER A 53 1.68 -23.74 15.57
C SER A 53 1.60 -22.25 15.21
N ILE A 54 2.40 -21.43 15.88
CA ILE A 54 2.53 -19.98 15.70
C ILE A 54 3.06 -19.60 14.31
N VAL A 55 4.05 -20.32 13.78
CA VAL A 55 4.63 -20.04 12.46
C VAL A 55 3.64 -20.37 11.32
N THR A 56 2.69 -21.28 11.59
CA THR A 56 1.62 -21.65 10.64
C THR A 56 0.57 -20.55 10.51
N ILE A 57 0.43 -19.66 11.50
CA ILE A 57 -0.57 -18.59 11.50
C ILE A 57 -0.07 -17.35 10.73
N SER A 58 1.25 -17.09 10.69
CA SER A 58 1.85 -15.98 9.92
C SER A 58 1.35 -15.85 8.47
N PRO A 59 1.34 -16.92 7.63
CA PRO A 59 0.82 -16.80 6.26
C PRO A 59 -0.68 -16.46 6.20
N ILE A 60 -1.47 -16.80 7.23
CA ILE A 60 -2.89 -16.41 7.29
C ILE A 60 -3.01 -14.90 7.49
N PHE A 61 -2.19 -14.31 8.36
CA PHE A 61 -2.17 -12.85 8.53
C PHE A 61 -1.65 -12.13 7.29
N ASP A 62 -0.69 -12.71 6.57
CA ASP A 62 -0.24 -12.18 5.28
C ASP A 62 -1.40 -12.16 4.26
N LEU A 63 -2.19 -13.22 4.16
CA LEU A 63 -3.37 -13.27 3.28
C LEU A 63 -4.43 -12.23 3.65
N ILE A 64 -4.72 -12.07 4.95
CA ILE A 64 -5.66 -11.04 5.43
C ILE A 64 -5.11 -9.65 5.09
N SER A 65 -3.81 -9.42 5.28
CA SER A 65 -3.17 -8.14 4.97
C SER A 65 -3.20 -7.83 3.47
N ILE A 66 -3.01 -8.83 2.61
CA ILE A 66 -3.21 -8.71 1.15
C ILE A 66 -4.65 -8.31 0.84
N ALA A 67 -5.65 -8.95 1.45
CA ALA A 67 -7.04 -8.62 1.21
C ALA A 67 -7.36 -7.16 1.58
N LEU A 68 -6.88 -6.70 2.73
CA LEU A 68 -7.01 -5.30 3.15
C LEU A 68 -6.31 -4.36 2.16
N LEU A 69 -5.10 -4.71 1.74
CA LEU A 69 -4.32 -3.92 0.80
C LEU A 69 -4.99 -3.80 -0.57
N LEU A 70 -5.61 -4.87 -1.06
CA LEU A 70 -6.37 -4.86 -2.31
C LEU A 70 -7.60 -3.96 -2.21
N VAL A 71 -8.31 -3.99 -1.08
CA VAL A 71 -9.45 -3.10 -0.83
C VAL A 71 -9.02 -1.64 -0.79
N THR A 72 -7.94 -1.31 -0.07
CA THR A 72 -7.44 0.07 0.00
C THR A 72 -6.85 0.54 -1.32
N LEU A 73 -6.22 -0.35 -2.09
CA LEU A 73 -5.72 -0.06 -3.43
C LEU A 73 -6.89 0.21 -4.40
N TRP A 74 -7.93 -0.61 -4.35
CA TRP A 74 -9.14 -0.42 -5.16
C TRP A 74 -9.77 0.95 -4.91
N PHE A 75 -9.95 1.33 -3.65
CA PHE A 75 -10.43 2.66 -3.27
C PHE A 75 -9.55 3.78 -3.81
N THR A 76 -8.22 3.62 -3.73
CA THR A 76 -7.25 4.60 -4.25
C THR A 76 -7.35 4.74 -5.77
N LEU A 77 -7.47 3.63 -6.51
CA LEU A 77 -7.59 3.64 -7.97
C LEU A 77 -8.91 4.26 -8.44
N GLN A 78 -10.00 4.01 -7.71
CA GLN A 78 -11.30 4.62 -7.99
C GLN A 78 -11.36 6.10 -7.60
N LYS A 79 -10.30 6.67 -7.00
CA LYS A 79 -10.30 8.00 -6.36
C LYS A 79 -11.41 8.15 -5.30
N PHE A 80 -11.88 7.02 -4.77
CA PHE A 80 -12.83 6.98 -3.66
C PHE A 80 -12.02 6.93 -2.37
N PHE A 81 -11.97 8.05 -1.67
CA PHE A 81 -11.14 8.23 -0.50
C PHE A 81 -11.96 8.73 0.67
N TRP A 82 -12.40 7.79 1.51
CA TRP A 82 -12.92 8.15 2.83
C TRP A 82 -11.80 8.01 3.84
N ARG A 83 -11.22 9.14 4.23
CA ARG A 83 -9.97 9.23 4.99
C ARG A 83 -10.03 8.43 6.29
N LYS A 84 -11.15 8.46 7.02
CA LYS A 84 -11.32 7.67 8.25
C LYS A 84 -11.31 6.16 8.00
N LEU A 85 -12.02 5.70 6.97
CA LEU A 85 -12.07 4.29 6.59
C LEU A 85 -10.68 3.82 6.13
N GLU A 86 -10.06 4.60 5.26
CA GLU A 86 -8.73 4.31 4.72
C GLU A 86 -7.66 4.27 5.81
N MET A 87 -7.66 5.24 6.74
CA MET A 87 -6.76 5.20 7.91
C MET A 87 -7.02 3.95 8.75
N GLY A 88 -8.28 3.61 9.02
CA GLY A 88 -8.64 2.42 9.79
C GLY A 88 -8.11 1.14 9.15
N LEU A 89 -8.26 0.99 7.83
CA LEU A 89 -7.75 -0.16 7.09
C LEU A 89 -6.22 -0.21 7.08
N ASN A 90 -5.54 0.93 6.89
CA ASN A 90 -4.07 0.98 6.92
C ASN A 90 -3.50 0.70 8.31
N VAL A 91 -4.13 1.21 9.37
CA VAL A 91 -3.74 0.91 10.77
C VAL A 91 -3.95 -0.56 11.07
N PHE A 92 -5.07 -1.15 10.63
CA PHE A 92 -5.33 -2.57 10.84
C PHE A 92 -4.30 -3.44 10.10
N GLY A 93 -3.96 -3.11 8.85
CA GLY A 93 -2.87 -3.76 8.11
C GLY A 93 -1.51 -3.63 8.80
N LEU A 94 -1.17 -2.43 9.33
CA LEU A 94 0.05 -2.21 10.10
C LEU A 94 0.10 -3.10 11.35
N LEU A 95 -1.00 -3.20 12.10
CA LEU A 95 -1.07 -4.03 13.30
C LEU A 95 -0.87 -5.51 12.99
N LEU A 96 -1.49 -6.03 11.92
CA LEU A 96 -1.26 -7.40 11.46
C LEU A 96 0.20 -7.63 11.06
N CYS A 97 0.83 -6.67 10.39
CA CYS A 97 2.23 -6.74 9.99
C CYS A 97 3.17 -6.74 11.20
N ILE A 98 2.96 -5.85 12.17
CA ILE A 98 3.72 -5.80 13.43
C ILE A 98 3.55 -7.10 14.20
N PHE A 99 2.32 -7.60 14.32
CA PHE A 99 2.04 -8.85 15.00
C PHE A 99 2.79 -10.02 14.33
N THR A 100 2.74 -10.11 13.00
CA THR A 100 3.44 -11.17 12.26
C THR A 100 4.96 -11.05 12.42
N THR A 101 5.51 -9.84 12.37
CA THR A 101 6.93 -9.55 12.63
C THR A 101 7.35 -10.03 14.02
N PHE A 102 6.54 -9.75 15.04
CA PHE A 102 6.79 -10.17 16.41
C PHE A 102 6.78 -11.69 16.57
N LEU A 103 5.82 -12.38 15.94
CA LEU A 103 5.76 -13.84 15.94
C LEU A 103 7.00 -14.47 15.26
N LEU A 104 7.45 -13.89 14.15
CA LEU A 104 8.66 -14.32 13.46
C LEU A 104 9.91 -14.13 14.31
N LEU A 105 10.00 -13.01 15.05
CA LEU A 105 11.16 -12.70 15.88
C LEU A 105 11.29 -13.64 17.09
N ILE A 106 10.17 -13.98 17.75
CA ILE A 106 10.18 -14.90 18.90
C ILE A 106 10.52 -16.34 18.50
N ASN A 107 10.10 -16.74 17.30
CA ASN A 107 10.31 -18.09 16.78
C ASN A 107 11.51 -18.18 15.83
N HIS A 108 12.38 -17.16 15.83
CA HIS A 108 13.52 -17.08 14.92
C HIS A 108 14.51 -18.21 15.22
N PRO A 109 14.79 -19.10 14.25
CA PRO A 109 15.77 -20.16 14.46
C PRO A 109 17.20 -19.59 14.39
N SER A 110 18.09 -20.08 15.25
CA SER A 110 19.47 -19.60 15.44
C SER A 110 20.43 -19.71 14.23
N SER A 111 19.95 -20.19 13.08
CA SER A 111 20.74 -20.32 11.85
C SER A 111 20.20 -19.36 10.81
N PHE A 112 21.11 -18.76 10.02
CA PHE A 112 20.76 -17.88 8.90
C PHE A 112 19.77 -18.61 7.99
N SER A 113 18.53 -18.17 7.98
CA SER A 113 17.42 -18.96 7.48
C SER A 113 16.48 -18.11 6.65
N ILE A 114 15.64 -18.78 5.88
CA ILE A 114 14.55 -18.15 5.11
C ILE A 114 13.69 -17.20 5.96
N TYR A 115 13.64 -17.40 7.29
CA TYR A 115 12.97 -16.49 8.23
C TYR A 115 13.56 -15.08 8.21
N ASP A 116 14.87 -14.92 7.98
CA ASP A 116 15.53 -13.61 7.85
C ASP A 116 15.00 -12.84 6.64
N ASN A 117 14.78 -13.52 5.51
CA ASN A 117 14.21 -12.91 4.31
C ASN A 117 12.74 -12.48 4.53
N ILE A 118 11.94 -13.34 5.17
CA ILE A 118 10.55 -13.03 5.48
C ILE A 118 10.48 -11.87 6.48
N LEU A 119 11.33 -11.88 7.50
CA LEU A 119 11.42 -10.82 8.50
C LEU A 119 11.83 -9.48 7.86
N PHE A 120 12.82 -9.49 6.96
CA PHE A 120 13.23 -8.31 6.21
C PHE A 120 12.08 -7.76 5.36
N ASN A 121 11.35 -8.62 4.65
CA ASN A 121 10.14 -8.21 3.92
C ASN A 121 9.11 -7.56 4.85
N HIS A 122 8.89 -8.12 6.05
CA HIS A 122 7.97 -7.57 7.02
C HIS A 122 8.39 -6.20 7.58
N ILE A 123 9.69 -5.92 7.68
CA ILE A 123 10.20 -4.58 8.01
C ILE A 123 9.83 -3.59 6.90
N LEU A 124 10.04 -3.96 5.64
CA LEU A 124 9.66 -3.13 4.48
C LEU A 124 8.14 -2.92 4.39
N LEU A 125 7.35 -3.95 4.66
CA LEU A 125 5.89 -3.88 4.73
C LEU A 125 5.43 -2.93 5.84
N THR A 126 6.05 -3.01 7.02
CA THR A 126 5.78 -2.10 8.14
C THR A 126 6.06 -0.65 7.75
N ALA A 127 7.17 -0.40 7.05
CA ALA A 127 7.51 0.91 6.52
C ALA A 127 6.48 1.40 5.48
N SER A 128 6.02 0.54 4.57
CA SER A 128 5.01 0.88 3.57
C SER A 128 3.65 1.20 4.19
N TRP A 129 3.17 0.41 5.15
CA TRP A 129 1.93 0.71 5.87
C TRP A 129 2.04 2.03 6.64
N SER A 130 3.17 2.26 7.30
CA SER A 130 3.43 3.53 8.02
C SER A 130 3.44 4.72 7.06
N PHE A 131 4.09 4.57 5.91
CA PHE A 131 4.06 5.58 4.84
C PHE A 131 2.63 5.85 4.36
N ASN A 132 1.81 4.83 4.11
CA ASN A 132 0.43 5.01 3.67
C ASN A 132 -0.40 5.80 4.70
N ILE A 133 -0.22 5.54 5.99
CA ILE A 133 -0.90 6.27 7.07
C ILE A 133 -0.46 7.73 7.11
N ILE A 134 0.85 7.98 7.10
CA ILE A 134 1.40 9.34 7.16
C ILE A 134 0.98 10.12 5.92
N TRP A 135 1.19 9.56 4.74
CA TRP A 135 0.88 10.23 3.48
C TRP A 135 -0.61 10.54 3.35
N SER A 136 -1.49 9.58 3.67
CA SER A 136 -2.94 9.84 3.68
C SER A 136 -3.33 10.94 4.68
N THR A 137 -2.72 10.96 5.85
CA THR A 137 -3.05 11.98 6.87
C THR A 137 -2.72 13.41 6.42
N PHE A 138 -1.57 13.60 5.77
CA PHE A 138 -1.09 14.95 5.41
C PHE A 138 -1.50 15.40 4.01
N HIS A 139 -1.65 14.48 3.06
CA HIS A 139 -1.80 14.81 1.64
C HIS A 139 -3.14 14.41 1.03
N THR A 140 -4.05 13.79 1.80
CA THR A 140 -5.37 13.43 1.28
C THR A 140 -6.52 14.02 2.10
N THR A 141 -7.59 14.39 1.40
CA THR A 141 -8.86 14.83 1.95
C THR A 141 -9.96 13.85 1.56
N ASP A 142 -11.08 13.89 2.28
CA ASP A 142 -12.25 13.08 1.94
C ASP A 142 -12.71 13.43 0.52
N THR A 143 -12.65 12.45 -0.38
CA THR A 143 -13.02 12.60 -1.79
C THR A 143 -13.91 11.43 -2.18
N VAL A 144 -15.12 11.71 -2.66
CA VAL A 144 -15.97 10.68 -3.25
C VAL A 144 -15.88 10.85 -4.76
N SER A 145 -15.21 9.92 -5.43
CA SER A 145 -15.15 9.91 -6.88
C SER A 145 -16.55 9.83 -7.49
N LYS A 146 -16.79 10.68 -8.49
CA LYS A 146 -18.05 10.77 -9.25
C LYS A 146 -18.36 9.51 -10.08
N LEU A 147 -17.40 8.57 -10.19
CA LEU A 147 -17.58 7.24 -10.83
C LEU A 147 -18.65 6.36 -10.15
N LEU A 148 -19.01 6.65 -8.89
CA LEU A 148 -20.06 5.93 -8.16
C LEU A 148 -21.44 6.60 -8.24
N ILE A 149 -21.57 7.72 -8.99
CA ILE A 149 -22.84 8.42 -9.18
C ILE A 149 -23.49 7.89 -10.48
N PRO A 150 -24.72 7.35 -10.45
CA PRO A 150 -25.42 6.91 -11.66
C PRO A 150 -25.61 8.09 -12.64
N GLY A 151 -25.17 7.93 -13.89
CA GLY A 151 -25.35 8.92 -14.97
C GLY A 151 -24.15 9.82 -15.29
N TRP A 152 -22.96 9.55 -14.73
CA TRP A 152 -21.78 10.39 -14.96
C TRP A 152 -20.83 9.79 -16.01
N GLY A 153 -20.69 10.52 -17.13
CA GLY A 153 -20.13 10.09 -18.42
C GLY A 153 -20.64 10.96 -19.58
N GLU A 154 -21.67 11.78 -19.32
CA GLU A 154 -22.15 12.85 -20.21
C GLU A 154 -21.43 14.20 -20.00
N ALA A 155 -20.50 14.30 -19.04
CA ALA A 155 -19.73 15.52 -18.80
C ALA A 155 -18.53 15.57 -19.75
N THR A 156 -18.68 16.36 -20.82
CA THR A 156 -17.66 16.70 -21.82
C THR A 156 -16.39 17.24 -21.17
N GLU A 157 -15.25 16.65 -21.55
CA GLU A 157 -13.88 16.88 -21.02
C GLU A 157 -13.46 18.38 -20.91
N GLU A 158 -14.08 19.30 -21.65
CA GLU A 158 -13.78 20.74 -21.60
C GLU A 158 -14.15 21.41 -20.27
N GLN A 159 -15.24 20.99 -19.60
CA GLN A 159 -15.69 21.66 -18.37
C GLN A 159 -14.84 21.34 -17.14
N GLU A 160 -14.19 20.17 -17.09
CA GLU A 160 -13.29 19.84 -15.98
C GLU A 160 -11.91 20.48 -16.14
N ILE A 161 -11.44 20.70 -17.38
CA ILE A 161 -10.19 21.42 -17.64
C ILE A 161 -10.35 22.90 -17.31
N GLU A 162 -11.47 23.53 -17.70
CA GLU A 162 -11.75 24.95 -17.42
C GLU A 162 -11.96 25.22 -15.92
N ALA A 163 -12.54 24.26 -15.18
CA ALA A 163 -12.68 24.36 -13.73
C ALA A 163 -11.35 24.19 -12.96
N LEU A 164 -10.39 23.45 -13.53
CA LEU A 164 -9.03 23.33 -13.00
C LEU A 164 -8.19 24.57 -13.31
N GLU A 165 -8.37 25.20 -14.46
CA GLU A 165 -7.69 26.47 -14.80
C GLU A 165 -8.22 27.67 -13.99
N MET A 166 -9.50 27.69 -13.60
CA MET A 166 -10.05 28.80 -12.79
C MET A 166 -9.66 28.76 -11.29
N HIS A 167 -9.03 27.67 -10.82
CA HIS A 167 -8.62 27.51 -9.43
C HIS A 167 -7.10 27.61 -9.20
N PHE A 168 -6.32 27.89 -10.26
CA PHE A 168 -4.88 28.18 -10.23
C PHE A 168 -4.56 29.50 -10.94
#